data_AF-A0A2E2WJK8-F1
#
_entry.id   AF-A0A2E2WJK8-F1
#
_cell.length_a   1.000
_cell.length_b   1.000
_cell.length_c   1.000
_cell.angle_alpha   90.00
_cell.angle_beta   90.00
_cell.angle_gamma   90.00
#
_symmetry.space_group_name_H-M   'P 1'
#
loop_
_entity.id
_entity.type
_entity.pdbx_description
1 polymer ?
#
loop_
_entity_poly.entity_id
_entity_poly.type
_entity_poly.pdbx_seq_one_letter_code
_entity_poly.pdbx_strand_id
1 'polypeptide(L)'
;MATKKEQDLSSASFDITKVVNKEGKYTTIPDTKYDVRETFGIDIDWKVPGFKEDNENVPEVDSTYKFDRDTTIAILAGFSHNRRVMVQGYHGTGKSTHIEQVAARLNWPCVRINMDSHVSRIDLLGKDMIVLQEGKQITRYQEGLLPWAIQNPVALVFDEYDAGRPDVMFVIQRVLEAEGKLTLLDQNVVIRPHPAFRLFATSNTVGLGDTTGLYHGTQQINQAQMDRWNIVAQLNYLEHDTEVNIMTAKVPELDNKEGRENLDAMVRMADLTRQGFINGDLSTLMSPRTVLSWVENFQIFGDREQSFRYAFMNKCDELEWPIIAEYYQRCFGVELI
;
A
#
# COMPACT_ATOMS: atom_id res chain seq x y z
N MET A 1 -8.40 -7.20 -46.44
CA MET A 1 -8.55 -7.95 -45.16
C MET A 1 -7.39 -7.54 -44.27
N ALA A 2 -7.70 -7.11 -43.03
CA ALA A 2 -6.81 -6.62 -41.97
C ALA A 2 -6.03 -5.32 -42.31
N THR A 3 -5.97 -4.27 -41.51
CA THR A 3 -6.05 -4.13 -40.04
C THR A 3 -6.73 -2.81 -39.65
N LYS A 4 -7.80 -2.91 -38.85
CA LYS A 4 -8.41 -1.80 -38.11
C LYS A 4 -8.46 -2.27 -36.66
N LYS A 5 -7.38 -2.06 -35.90
CA LYS A 5 -7.30 -2.34 -34.46
C LYS A 5 -6.08 -1.66 -33.81
N GLU A 6 -5.96 -0.36 -34.01
CA GLU A 6 -5.45 0.52 -32.96
C GLU A 6 -6.69 1.26 -32.44
N GLN A 7 -7.40 0.60 -31.53
CA GLN A 7 -8.45 1.26 -30.77
C GLN A 7 -7.75 2.07 -29.69
N ASP A 8 -7.65 3.37 -29.95
CA ASP A 8 -7.49 4.43 -28.96
C ASP A 8 -8.06 4.04 -27.59
N LEU A 9 -7.19 3.77 -26.63
CA LEU A 9 -7.51 3.82 -25.20
C LEU A 9 -7.79 5.27 -24.72
N SER A 10 -7.71 6.25 -25.64
CA SER A 10 -7.79 7.68 -25.35
C SER A 10 -9.21 8.28 -25.34
N SER A 11 -10.24 7.57 -25.82
CA SER A 11 -11.53 8.21 -26.11
C SER A 11 -12.57 8.21 -24.97
N ALA A 12 -12.19 7.85 -23.74
CA ALA A 12 -13.08 7.96 -22.57
C ALA A 12 -12.35 8.39 -21.28
N SER A 13 -11.20 9.07 -21.38
CA SER A 13 -10.54 9.64 -20.19
C SER A 13 -11.28 10.91 -19.77
N PHE A 14 -11.91 10.89 -18.59
CA PHE A 14 -12.24 12.11 -17.87
C PHE A 14 -10.92 12.81 -17.54
N ASP A 15 -10.52 13.77 -18.37
CA ASP A 15 -9.29 14.53 -18.18
C ASP A 15 -9.49 15.50 -17.03
N ILE A 16 -9.20 15.04 -15.82
CA ILE A 16 -9.47 15.80 -14.60
C ILE A 16 -8.73 17.15 -14.58
N THR A 17 -7.61 17.27 -15.30
CA THR A 17 -6.87 18.54 -15.42
C THR A 17 -7.61 19.59 -16.24
N LYS A 18 -8.71 19.23 -16.93
CA LYS A 18 -9.58 20.13 -17.68
C LYS A 18 -10.86 20.50 -16.93
N VAL A 19 -11.07 19.94 -15.74
CA VAL A 19 -12.20 20.33 -14.90
C VAL A 19 -11.97 21.78 -14.51
N VAL A 20 -12.77 22.72 -15.00
CA VAL A 20 -12.66 24.11 -14.55
C VAL A 20 -13.36 24.19 -13.19
N ASN A 21 -12.74 24.84 -12.20
CA ASN A 21 -13.37 25.15 -10.91
C ASN A 21 -14.58 26.07 -11.15
N LYS A 22 -15.73 25.49 -11.49
CA LYS A 22 -16.98 26.23 -11.57
C LYS A 22 -17.38 26.58 -10.14
N GLU A 23 -17.40 27.88 -9.86
CA GLU A 23 -18.04 28.48 -8.68
C GLU A 23 -17.32 28.25 -7.34
N GLY A 24 -16.00 28.03 -7.32
CA GLY A 24 -15.24 27.91 -6.06
C GLY A 24 -15.63 26.69 -5.22
N LYS A 25 -16.26 25.69 -5.84
CA LYS A 25 -16.77 24.48 -5.18
C LYS A 25 -15.67 23.51 -4.73
N TYR A 26 -14.49 23.61 -5.33
CA TYR A 26 -13.34 22.76 -5.07
C TYR A 26 -12.14 23.63 -4.73
N THR A 27 -11.35 23.25 -3.72
CA THR A 27 -10.19 24.02 -3.26
C THR A 27 -9.04 23.95 -4.27
N THR A 28 -8.73 22.75 -4.78
CA THR A 28 -7.70 22.52 -5.82
C THR A 28 -8.04 21.31 -6.70
N ILE A 29 -7.45 21.22 -7.89
CA ILE A 29 -7.56 20.09 -8.82
C ILE A 29 -6.19 19.82 -9.46
N PRO A 30 -5.91 18.60 -9.95
CA PRO A 30 -4.68 18.31 -10.67
C PRO A 30 -4.48 19.28 -11.85
N ASP A 31 -3.30 19.89 -11.93
CA ASP A 31 -2.98 20.98 -12.87
C ASP A 31 -1.77 20.67 -13.77
N THR A 32 -1.24 19.44 -13.66
CA THR A 32 -0.18 18.92 -14.51
C THR A 32 -0.41 17.46 -14.87
N LYS A 33 0.43 16.96 -15.79
CA LYS A 33 0.51 15.54 -16.11
C LYS A 33 1.96 15.08 -16.05
N TYR A 34 2.15 13.92 -15.44
CA TYR A 34 3.44 13.25 -15.32
C TYR A 34 3.52 12.14 -16.37
N ASP A 35 4.65 12.07 -17.07
CA ASP A 35 4.94 11.00 -18.02
C ASP A 35 5.34 9.72 -17.26
N VAL A 36 4.67 8.61 -17.55
CA VAL A 36 4.87 7.36 -16.80
C VAL A 36 6.27 6.78 -17.00
N ARG A 37 6.83 6.90 -18.21
CA ARG A 37 8.17 6.42 -18.53
C ARG A 37 9.23 7.21 -17.78
N GLU A 38 9.12 8.53 -17.79
CA GLU A 38 10.08 9.41 -17.10
C GLU A 38 9.96 9.35 -15.57
N THR A 39 8.73 9.25 -15.06
CA THR A 39 8.45 9.41 -13.62
C THR A 39 8.65 8.11 -12.83
N PHE A 40 8.26 6.98 -13.42
CA PHE A 40 8.27 5.66 -12.78
C PHE A 40 9.27 4.67 -13.39
N GLY A 41 9.90 5.02 -14.52
CA GLY A 41 10.81 4.11 -15.23
C GLY A 41 10.10 2.96 -15.93
N ILE A 42 8.79 3.06 -16.16
CA ILE A 42 7.97 2.03 -16.79
C ILE A 42 7.71 2.42 -18.25
N ASP A 43 8.19 1.61 -19.20
CA ASP A 43 8.09 1.89 -20.64
C ASP A 43 6.64 1.77 -21.17
N ILE A 44 5.84 2.81 -20.92
CA ILE A 44 4.46 2.98 -21.37
C ILE A 44 4.25 4.44 -21.76
N ASP A 45 3.67 4.67 -22.95
CA ASP A 45 3.25 5.99 -23.39
C ASP A 45 1.91 6.38 -22.72
N TRP A 46 2.00 6.87 -21.49
CA TRP A 46 0.86 7.31 -20.71
C TRP A 46 1.22 8.53 -19.88
N LYS A 47 0.35 9.55 -19.91
CA LYS A 47 0.44 10.74 -19.07
C LYS A 47 -0.66 10.75 -18.03
N VAL A 48 -0.27 10.83 -16.75
CA VAL A 48 -1.16 10.68 -15.59
C VAL A 48 -1.29 12.02 -14.88
N PRO A 49 -2.50 12.45 -14.48
CA PRO A 49 -2.69 13.72 -13.76
C PRO A 49 -1.99 13.74 -12.40
N GLY A 50 -1.55 14.92 -12.00
CA GLY A 50 -1.04 15.20 -10.65
C GLY A 50 -1.02 16.69 -10.36
N PHE A 51 -0.38 17.09 -9.27
CA PHE A 51 -0.31 18.50 -8.84
C PHE A 51 1.11 19.05 -9.02
N LYS A 52 1.25 20.34 -9.34
CA LYS A 52 2.55 21.02 -9.38
C LYS A 52 3.04 21.47 -8.02
N GLU A 53 2.14 22.03 -7.22
CA GLU A 53 2.47 22.58 -5.91
C GLU A 53 2.38 21.50 -4.85
N ASP A 54 3.39 21.44 -3.99
CA ASP A 54 3.38 20.56 -2.82
C ASP A 54 2.25 20.96 -1.89
N ASN A 55 1.59 19.96 -1.30
CA ASN A 55 0.44 20.14 -0.44
C ASN A 55 0.66 19.39 0.88
N GLU A 56 -0.02 19.82 1.92
CA GLU A 56 -0.05 19.05 3.17
C GLU A 56 -0.51 17.61 2.88
N ASN A 57 0.18 16.64 3.48
CA ASN A 57 -0.06 15.20 3.35
C ASN A 57 0.39 14.56 2.02
N VAL A 58 1.19 15.23 1.18
CA VAL A 58 1.94 14.52 0.12
C VAL A 58 3.02 13.65 0.80
N PRO A 59 3.12 12.34 0.50
CA PRO A 59 4.16 11.50 1.09
C PRO A 59 5.56 11.90 0.62
N GLU A 60 6.57 11.64 1.45
CA GLU A 60 7.96 11.87 1.07
C GLU A 60 8.39 10.96 -0.09
N VAL A 61 9.13 11.53 -1.03
CA VAL A 61 9.69 10.79 -2.16
C VAL A 61 10.89 9.98 -1.70
N ASP A 62 10.79 8.66 -1.87
CA ASP A 62 11.94 7.77 -1.79
C ASP A 62 12.57 7.63 -3.19
N SER A 63 13.78 8.17 -3.35
CA SER A 63 14.55 8.10 -4.60
C SER A 63 15.07 6.68 -4.90
N THR A 64 15.18 5.84 -3.87
CA THR A 64 15.67 4.45 -3.98
C THR A 64 14.54 3.45 -4.29
N TYR A 65 13.28 3.90 -4.24
CA TYR A 65 12.13 3.04 -4.44
C TYR A 65 12.11 2.43 -5.84
N LYS A 66 11.81 1.13 -5.90
CA LYS A 66 11.64 0.38 -7.15
C LYS A 66 10.18 0.05 -7.37
N PHE A 67 9.64 0.54 -8.47
CA PHE A 67 8.24 0.33 -8.83
C PHE A 67 8.05 -1.02 -9.51
N ASP A 68 7.26 -1.91 -8.90
CA ASP A 68 6.65 -3.05 -9.59
C ASP A 68 5.73 -2.56 -10.73
N ARG A 69 5.93 -3.09 -11.93
CA ARG A 69 5.30 -2.57 -13.16
C ARG A 69 3.78 -2.70 -13.10
N ASP A 70 3.28 -3.90 -12.84
CA ASP A 70 1.85 -4.20 -12.97
C ASP A 70 1.03 -3.54 -11.86
N THR A 71 1.56 -3.54 -10.63
CA THR A 71 0.93 -2.85 -9.49
C THR A 71 0.91 -1.34 -9.72
N THR A 72 1.98 -0.77 -10.29
CA THR A 72 2.03 0.66 -10.59
C THR A 72 1.00 1.04 -11.64
N ILE A 73 0.88 0.28 -12.73
CA ILE A 73 -0.13 0.51 -13.78
C ILE A 73 -1.55 0.49 -13.19
N ALA A 74 -1.84 -0.47 -12.30
CA ALA A 74 -3.12 -0.55 -11.62
C ALA A 74 -3.42 0.70 -10.77
N ILE A 75 -2.44 1.17 -9.99
CA ILE A 75 -2.59 2.36 -9.15
C ILE A 75 -2.74 3.63 -10.00
N LEU A 76 -1.97 3.76 -11.08
CA LEU A 76 -2.08 4.87 -12.04
C LEU A 76 -3.47 4.91 -12.71
N ALA A 77 -4.10 3.76 -12.94
CA ALA A 77 -5.49 3.70 -13.40
C ALA A 77 -6.46 4.23 -12.33
N GLY A 78 -6.16 3.98 -11.05
CA GLY A 78 -6.82 4.64 -9.91
C GLY A 78 -6.74 6.16 -10.02
N PHE A 79 -5.53 6.71 -10.07
CA PHE A 79 -5.31 8.17 -10.16
C PHE A 79 -5.90 8.82 -11.42
N SER A 80 -5.74 8.19 -12.59
CA SER A 80 -6.20 8.76 -13.87
C SER A 80 -7.71 8.66 -14.07
N HIS A 81 -8.32 7.54 -13.68
CA HIS A 81 -9.69 7.19 -14.05
C HIS A 81 -10.62 7.02 -12.84
N ASN A 82 -10.16 7.37 -11.63
CA ASN A 82 -10.90 7.20 -10.37
C ASN A 82 -11.37 5.74 -10.17
N ARG A 83 -10.57 4.77 -10.61
CA ARG A 83 -10.82 3.34 -10.34
C ARG A 83 -10.52 3.05 -8.87
N ARG A 84 -11.36 2.24 -8.25
CA ARG A 84 -11.13 1.71 -6.88
C ARG A 84 -10.11 0.59 -6.98
N VAL A 85 -8.93 0.77 -6.40
CA VAL A 85 -7.82 -0.18 -6.55
C VAL A 85 -7.49 -0.81 -5.21
N MET A 86 -7.53 -2.13 -5.16
CA MET A 86 -7.00 -2.90 -4.03
C MET A 86 -5.66 -3.50 -4.42
N VAL A 87 -4.66 -3.38 -3.55
CA VAL A 87 -3.37 -4.07 -3.68
C VAL A 87 -3.31 -5.18 -2.64
N GLN A 88 -3.23 -6.42 -3.10
CA GLN A 88 -3.13 -7.59 -2.24
C GLN A 88 -1.76 -8.25 -2.32
N GLY A 89 -1.37 -8.99 -1.29
CA GLY A 89 -0.11 -9.73 -1.27
C GLY A 89 0.35 -10.00 0.15
N TYR A 90 1.43 -10.76 0.29
CA TYR A 90 1.97 -11.12 1.60
C TYR A 90 2.37 -9.90 2.45
N HIS A 91 2.48 -10.09 3.77
CA HIS A 91 2.95 -9.03 4.65
C HIS A 91 4.37 -8.58 4.29
N GLY A 92 4.66 -7.29 4.52
CA GLY A 92 6.01 -6.76 4.33
C GLY A 92 6.49 -6.65 2.87
N THR A 93 5.64 -6.88 1.86
CA THR A 93 5.97 -6.64 0.43
C THR A 93 5.89 -5.16 0.02
N GLY A 94 5.48 -4.27 0.92
CA GLY A 94 5.46 -2.82 0.68
C GLY A 94 4.20 -2.26 0.00
N LYS A 95 3.07 -2.96 0.06
CA LYS A 95 1.79 -2.57 -0.60
C LYS A 95 1.37 -1.12 -0.36
N SER A 96 1.33 -0.69 0.90
CA SER A 96 0.89 0.65 1.30
C SER A 96 1.91 1.69 0.85
N THR A 97 3.21 1.39 1.05
CA THR A 97 4.33 2.21 0.57
C THR A 97 4.32 2.35 -0.95
N HIS A 98 3.91 1.32 -1.69
CA HIS A 98 3.83 1.37 -3.16
C HIS A 98 2.79 2.39 -3.62
N ILE A 99 1.62 2.43 -2.98
CA ILE A 99 0.59 3.45 -3.23
C ILE A 99 1.10 4.84 -2.84
N GLU A 100 1.73 4.98 -1.68
CA GLU A 100 2.30 6.24 -1.19
C GLU A 100 3.38 6.79 -2.12
N GLN A 101 4.27 5.93 -2.63
CA GLN A 101 5.33 6.34 -3.55
C GLN A 101 4.77 6.71 -4.93
N VAL A 102 3.70 6.06 -5.40
CA VAL A 102 3.00 6.54 -6.60
C VAL A 102 2.37 7.91 -6.35
N ALA A 103 1.70 8.10 -5.21
CA ALA A 103 1.10 9.37 -4.82
C ALA A 103 2.15 10.49 -4.71
N ALA A 104 3.30 10.21 -4.08
CA ALA A 104 4.42 11.14 -3.94
C ALA A 104 4.95 11.62 -5.29
N ARG A 105 5.13 10.71 -6.26
CA ARG A 105 5.60 11.06 -7.61
C ARG A 105 4.58 11.84 -8.44
N LEU A 106 3.29 11.67 -8.16
CA LEU A 106 2.23 12.49 -8.74
C LEU A 106 1.94 13.77 -7.94
N ASN A 107 2.65 13.95 -6.83
CA ASN A 107 2.46 15.03 -5.86
C ASN A 107 0.98 15.11 -5.39
N TRP A 108 0.39 13.94 -5.13
CA TRP A 108 -1.01 13.79 -4.74
C TRP A 108 -1.10 13.59 -3.23
N PRO A 109 -1.83 14.43 -2.48
CA PRO A 109 -2.02 14.23 -1.04
C PRO A 109 -2.56 12.84 -0.73
N CYS A 110 -1.95 12.13 0.20
CA CYS A 110 -2.28 10.75 0.50
C CYS A 110 -2.55 10.58 2.00
N VAL A 111 -3.72 10.05 2.33
CA VAL A 111 -4.13 9.79 3.71
C VAL A 111 -4.35 8.30 3.89
N ARG A 112 -3.63 7.72 4.85
CA ARG A 112 -3.72 6.30 5.19
C ARG A 112 -4.52 6.10 6.47
N ILE A 113 -5.50 5.21 6.43
CA ILE A 113 -6.26 4.76 7.58
C ILE A 113 -5.98 3.28 7.76
N ASN A 114 -5.33 2.90 8.87
CA ASN A 114 -5.17 1.50 9.23
C ASN A 114 -6.50 0.96 9.74
N MET A 115 -7.00 -0.13 9.14
CA MET A 115 -8.30 -0.73 9.43
C MET A 115 -8.26 -1.71 10.62
N ASP A 116 -7.25 -1.59 11.48
CA ASP A 116 -7.14 -2.38 12.71
C ASP A 116 -8.37 -2.26 13.64
N SER A 117 -8.38 -3.05 14.70
CA SER A 117 -9.50 -3.18 15.63
C SER A 117 -9.89 -1.88 16.38
N HIS A 118 -9.06 -0.84 16.34
CA HIS A 118 -9.30 0.43 17.04
C HIS A 118 -10.13 1.42 16.23
N VAL A 119 -10.13 1.35 14.89
CA VAL A 119 -10.94 2.27 14.08
C VAL A 119 -12.41 1.93 14.24
N SER A 120 -13.16 2.86 14.83
CA SER A 120 -14.60 2.71 14.99
C SER A 120 -15.38 3.36 13.86
N ARG A 121 -16.66 2.98 13.71
CA ARG A 121 -17.59 3.67 12.82
C ARG A 121 -17.67 5.17 13.11
N ILE A 122 -17.54 5.55 14.39
CA ILE A 122 -17.59 6.94 14.84
C ILE A 122 -16.35 7.72 14.37
N ASP A 123 -15.16 7.12 14.41
CA ASP A 123 -13.94 7.80 13.92
C ASP A 123 -14.00 8.00 12.41
N LEU A 124 -14.60 7.04 11.70
CA LEU A 124 -14.73 7.09 10.25
C LEU A 124 -15.79 8.10 9.80
N LEU A 125 -16.97 8.13 10.44
CA LEU A 125 -18.10 8.99 10.05
C LEU A 125 -18.18 10.31 10.80
N GLY A 126 -17.64 10.42 12.00
CA GLY A 126 -17.77 11.58 12.88
C GLY A 126 -18.76 11.38 14.03
N LYS A 127 -18.78 12.34 14.95
CA LYS A 127 -19.65 12.36 16.13
C LYS A 127 -20.02 13.79 16.52
N ASP A 128 -21.14 13.90 17.22
CA ASP A 128 -21.43 15.10 17.99
C ASP A 128 -20.54 15.16 19.24
N MET A 129 -19.80 16.26 19.38
CA MET A 129 -18.98 16.56 20.54
C MET A 129 -19.54 17.73 21.31
N ILE A 130 -19.53 17.62 22.64
CA ILE A 130 -19.80 18.76 23.51
C ILE A 130 -18.50 19.55 23.65
N VAL A 131 -18.50 20.79 23.16
CA VAL A 131 -17.39 21.72 23.33
C VAL A 131 -17.82 22.90 24.19
N LEU A 132 -16.90 23.42 25.00
CA LEU A 132 -17.14 24.63 25.77
C LEU A 132 -16.77 25.83 24.91
N GLN A 133 -17.76 26.64 24.55
CA GLN A 133 -17.54 27.93 23.87
C GLN A 133 -18.10 29.04 24.75
N GLU A 134 -17.25 29.98 25.15
CA GLU A 134 -17.61 31.09 26.06
C GLU A 134 -18.28 30.63 27.37
N GLY A 135 -17.81 29.51 27.94
CA GLY A 135 -18.34 28.93 29.17
C GLY A 135 -19.68 28.21 29.03
N LYS A 136 -20.25 28.12 27.82
CA LYS A 136 -21.47 27.36 27.52
C LYS A 136 -21.14 26.03 26.85
N GLN A 137 -21.81 24.97 27.28
CA GLN A 137 -21.77 23.67 26.60
C GLN A 137 -22.58 23.78 25.32
N ILE A 138 -21.90 23.63 24.18
CA ILE A 138 -22.52 23.57 22.86
C ILE A 138 -22.19 22.24 22.20
N THR A 139 -23.16 21.68 21.49
CA THR A 139 -22.94 20.49 20.67
C THR A 139 -22.42 20.93 19.31
N ARG A 140 -21.22 20.48 18.94
CA ARG A 140 -20.63 20.67 17.62
C ARG A 140 -20.36 19.31 17.00
N TYR A 141 -20.82 19.13 15.77
CA TYR A 141 -20.46 17.96 15.00
C TYR A 141 -18.98 18.02 14.61
N GLN A 142 -18.23 16.98 14.99
CA GLN A 142 -16.88 16.74 14.53
C GLN A 142 -16.95 15.77 13.34
N GLU A 143 -16.53 16.25 12.18
CA GLU A 143 -16.46 15.46 10.97
C GLU A 143 -15.45 14.31 11.11
N GLY A 144 -15.82 13.11 10.65
CA GLY A 144 -14.93 11.95 10.63
C GLY A 144 -13.99 11.94 9.43
N LEU A 145 -13.07 10.97 9.42
CA LEU A 145 -12.04 10.88 8.39
C LEU A 145 -12.59 10.67 6.97
N LEU A 146 -13.66 9.89 6.83
CA LEU A 146 -14.21 9.55 5.52
C LEU A 146 -15.00 10.69 4.87
N PRO A 147 -15.96 11.36 5.56
CA PRO A 147 -16.59 12.58 5.04
C PRO A 147 -15.56 13.64 4.62
N TRP A 148 -14.53 13.87 5.45
CA TRP A 148 -13.46 14.81 5.14
C TRP A 148 -12.71 14.39 3.87
N ALA A 149 -12.22 13.14 3.82
CA ALA A 149 -11.42 12.66 2.69
C ALA A 149 -12.20 12.71 1.37
N ILE A 150 -13.48 12.33 1.38
CA ILE A 150 -14.35 12.37 0.20
C ILE A 150 -14.47 13.79 -0.36
N GLN A 151 -14.46 14.83 0.47
CA GLN A 151 -14.62 16.23 0.06
C GLN A 151 -13.30 16.90 -0.36
N ASN A 152 -12.16 16.25 -0.15
CA ASN A 152 -10.83 16.80 -0.38
C ASN A 152 -10.11 16.10 -1.56
N PRO A 153 -9.12 16.77 -2.20
CA PRO A 153 -8.34 16.24 -3.32
C PRO A 153 -7.30 15.20 -2.90
N VAL A 154 -7.69 14.21 -2.10
CA VAL A 154 -6.76 13.23 -1.50
C VAL A 154 -6.92 11.84 -2.10
N ALA A 155 -5.84 11.07 -2.07
CA ALA A 155 -5.87 9.63 -2.18
C ALA A 155 -6.06 9.03 -0.78
N LEU A 156 -7.21 8.43 -0.54
CA LEU A 156 -7.48 7.69 0.69
C LEU A 156 -7.05 6.23 0.53
N VAL A 157 -6.23 5.74 1.46
CA VAL A 157 -5.77 4.35 1.49
C VAL A 157 -6.32 3.67 2.74
N PHE A 158 -7.17 2.67 2.57
CA PHE A 158 -7.54 1.75 3.64
C PHE A 158 -6.49 0.65 3.76
N ASP A 159 -5.61 0.78 4.74
CA ASP A 159 -4.55 -0.19 5.00
C ASP A 159 -5.08 -1.38 5.79
N GLU A 160 -4.68 -2.60 5.43
CA GLU A 160 -5.16 -3.85 6.04
C GLU A 160 -6.70 -3.96 5.99
N TYR A 161 -7.30 -3.69 4.84
CA TYR A 161 -8.75 -3.63 4.64
C TYR A 161 -9.49 -4.88 5.14
N ASP A 162 -8.88 -6.06 5.03
CA ASP A 162 -9.41 -7.32 5.56
C ASP A 162 -9.45 -7.39 7.09
N ALA A 163 -8.69 -6.58 7.82
CA ALA A 163 -8.78 -6.50 9.29
C ALA A 163 -9.98 -5.66 9.78
N GLY A 164 -10.65 -4.94 8.86
CA GLY A 164 -11.72 -4.00 9.18
C GLY A 164 -12.93 -4.66 9.85
N ARG A 165 -13.42 -4.02 10.92
CA ARG A 165 -14.64 -4.46 11.61
C ARG A 165 -15.88 -4.42 10.69
N PRO A 166 -16.80 -5.39 10.78
CA PRO A 166 -17.96 -5.46 9.88
C PRO A 166 -18.81 -4.18 9.80
N ASP A 167 -19.00 -3.48 10.93
CA ASP A 167 -19.79 -2.25 11.00
C ASP A 167 -19.13 -1.05 10.30
N VAL A 168 -17.78 -1.04 10.27
CA VAL A 168 -16.96 -0.06 9.55
C VAL A 168 -16.94 -0.39 8.06
N MET A 169 -16.73 -1.67 7.72
CA MET A 169 -16.71 -2.16 6.35
C MET A 169 -18.02 -1.89 5.61
N PHE A 170 -19.16 -1.92 6.31
CA PHE A 170 -20.46 -1.56 5.75
C PHE A 170 -20.52 -0.10 5.28
N VAL A 171 -19.85 0.81 6.01
CA VAL A 171 -19.77 2.23 5.61
C VAL A 171 -18.94 2.37 4.34
N ILE A 172 -17.79 1.71 4.27
CA ILE A 172 -16.89 1.80 3.12
C ILE A 172 -17.55 1.24 1.85
N GLN A 173 -18.27 0.13 1.98
CA GLN A 173 -19.02 -0.47 0.85
C GLN A 173 -19.98 0.51 0.18
N ARG A 174 -20.67 1.35 0.95
CA ARG A 174 -21.59 2.37 0.39
C ARG A 174 -20.86 3.37 -0.51
N VAL A 175 -19.65 3.76 -0.12
CA VAL A 175 -18.81 4.66 -0.92
C VAL A 175 -18.33 3.97 -2.20
N LEU A 176 -18.04 2.67 -2.15
CA LEU A 176 -17.67 1.90 -3.33
C LEU A 176 -18.83 1.73 -4.34
N GLU A 177 -20.08 1.64 -3.86
CA GLU A 177 -21.28 1.44 -4.71
C GLU A 177 -21.82 2.74 -5.34
N ALA A 178 -21.93 3.82 -4.56
CA ALA A 178 -22.75 4.98 -4.91
C ALA A 178 -22.02 6.05 -5.75
N GLU A 179 -21.23 5.63 -6.74
CA GLU A 179 -20.32 6.52 -7.50
C GLU A 179 -19.37 7.33 -6.58
N GLY A 180 -19.08 6.83 -5.36
CA GLY A 180 -18.31 7.56 -4.35
C GLY A 180 -19.11 8.51 -3.46
N LYS A 181 -20.44 8.59 -3.56
CA LYS A 181 -21.27 9.43 -2.69
C LYS A 181 -21.40 8.82 -1.30
N LEU A 182 -21.38 9.66 -0.27
CA LEU A 182 -21.61 9.27 1.12
C LEU A 182 -22.89 9.94 1.63
N THR A 183 -23.88 9.12 1.99
CA THR A 183 -25.13 9.61 2.61
C THR A 183 -25.03 9.50 4.12
N LEU A 184 -25.04 10.65 4.79
CA LEU A 184 -25.13 10.76 6.25
C LEU A 184 -26.60 10.85 6.64
N LEU A 185 -27.20 9.72 7.00
CA LEU A 185 -28.64 9.62 7.28
C LEU A 185 -29.05 10.50 8.47
N ASP A 186 -28.25 10.52 9.54
CA ASP A 186 -28.55 11.28 10.76
C ASP A 186 -28.57 12.79 10.52
N GLN A 187 -27.86 13.25 9.49
CA GLN A 187 -27.79 14.66 9.10
C GLN A 187 -28.68 14.99 7.89
N ASN A 188 -29.25 13.98 7.24
CA ASN A 188 -29.95 14.12 5.97
C ASN A 188 -29.10 14.83 4.88
N VAL A 189 -27.78 14.54 4.85
CA VAL A 189 -26.81 15.14 3.92
C VAL A 189 -26.28 14.08 2.97
N VAL A 190 -26.12 14.44 1.70
CA VAL A 190 -25.42 13.63 0.69
C VAL A 190 -24.13 14.33 0.30
N ILE A 191 -23.02 13.77 0.73
CA ILE A 191 -21.67 14.24 0.40
C ILE A 191 -21.29 13.65 -0.96
N ARG A 192 -20.85 14.52 -1.87
CA ARG A 192 -20.36 14.13 -3.19
C ARG A 192 -18.84 14.15 -3.19
N PRO A 193 -18.19 13.16 -3.82
CA PRO A 193 -16.75 13.10 -3.87
C PRO A 193 -16.18 14.29 -4.64
N HIS A 194 -15.07 14.81 -4.12
CA HIS A 194 -14.19 15.70 -4.83
C HIS A 194 -13.73 15.03 -6.13
N PRO A 195 -13.65 15.74 -7.27
CA PRO A 195 -13.21 15.14 -8.53
C PRO A 195 -11.86 14.45 -8.42
N ALA A 196 -10.97 14.97 -7.58
CA ALA A 196 -9.63 14.44 -7.28
C ALA A 196 -9.58 13.54 -6.04
N PHE A 197 -10.72 13.12 -5.49
CA PHE A 197 -10.72 12.05 -4.49
C PHE A 197 -10.36 10.72 -5.15
N ARG A 198 -9.42 9.98 -4.56
CA ARG A 198 -9.04 8.62 -4.99
C ARG A 198 -9.16 7.67 -3.82
N LEU A 199 -9.45 6.41 -4.13
CA LEU A 199 -9.68 5.40 -3.10
C LEU A 199 -8.92 4.12 -3.42
N PHE A 200 -8.07 3.76 -2.48
CA PHE A 200 -7.22 2.59 -2.52
C PHE A 200 -7.42 1.74 -1.27
N ALA A 201 -7.06 0.46 -1.35
CA ALA A 201 -6.93 -0.40 -0.19
C ALA A 201 -5.72 -1.33 -0.32
N THR A 202 -5.20 -1.79 0.81
CA THR A 202 -4.28 -2.92 0.86
C THR A 202 -4.96 -4.09 1.56
N SER A 203 -4.55 -5.31 1.22
CA SER A 203 -5.02 -6.51 1.92
C SER A 203 -3.94 -7.58 1.99
N ASN A 204 -3.91 -8.32 3.09
CA ASN A 204 -2.93 -9.38 3.32
C ASN A 204 -3.45 -10.75 2.87
N THR A 205 -4.77 -10.95 2.90
CA THR A 205 -5.45 -12.17 2.46
C THR A 205 -6.26 -11.88 1.21
N VAL A 206 -6.44 -12.85 0.30
CA VAL A 206 -7.26 -12.68 -0.92
C VAL A 206 -8.76 -12.68 -0.57
N GLY A 207 -9.15 -12.01 0.51
CA GLY A 207 -10.49 -12.12 1.09
C GLY A 207 -10.83 -13.50 1.65
N LEU A 208 -9.88 -14.44 1.68
CA LEU A 208 -10.09 -15.80 2.23
C LEU A 208 -10.06 -15.81 3.77
N GLY A 209 -9.71 -14.68 4.40
CA GLY A 209 -9.39 -14.62 5.81
C GLY A 209 -8.12 -15.39 6.14
N ASP A 210 -7.91 -15.64 7.42
CA ASP A 210 -6.71 -16.30 7.94
C ASP A 210 -6.73 -17.83 7.73
N THR A 211 -6.64 -18.26 6.47
CA THR A 211 -6.56 -19.70 6.13
C THR A 211 -5.25 -20.36 6.61
N THR A 212 -4.24 -19.55 6.92
CA THR A 212 -2.88 -19.98 7.29
C THR A 212 -2.55 -19.86 8.78
N GLY A 213 -3.36 -19.13 9.56
CA GLY A 213 -3.06 -18.77 10.96
C GLY A 213 -2.12 -17.56 11.14
N LEU A 214 -1.58 -16.99 10.06
CA LEU A 214 -0.64 -15.86 10.10
C LEU A 214 -1.28 -14.48 10.21
N TYR A 215 -2.55 -14.36 9.81
CA TYR A 215 -3.23 -13.08 9.66
C TYR A 215 -4.37 -12.96 10.67
N HIS A 216 -4.04 -13.13 11.95
CA HIS A 216 -4.99 -12.98 13.04
C HIS A 216 -5.72 -11.62 12.98
N GLY A 217 -7.05 -11.67 13.03
CA GLY A 217 -7.91 -10.48 12.94
C GLY A 217 -8.43 -10.18 11.54
N THR A 218 -7.89 -10.83 10.48
CA THR A 218 -8.45 -10.70 9.13
C THR A 218 -9.79 -11.41 9.00
N GLN A 219 -10.73 -10.72 8.38
CA GLN A 219 -12.08 -11.19 8.08
C GLN A 219 -12.11 -11.73 6.66
N GLN A 220 -12.93 -12.76 6.44
CA GLN A 220 -13.23 -13.20 5.10
C GLN A 220 -14.00 -12.08 4.37
N ILE A 221 -13.45 -11.59 3.27
CA ILE A 221 -14.13 -10.63 2.40
C ILE A 221 -15.01 -11.44 1.45
N ASN A 222 -16.32 -11.16 1.45
CA ASN A 222 -17.22 -11.87 0.55
C ASN A 222 -17.04 -11.41 -0.91
N GLN A 223 -17.42 -12.26 -1.87
CA GLN A 223 -17.24 -11.98 -3.30
C GLN A 223 -17.87 -10.64 -3.72
N ALA A 224 -19.04 -10.30 -3.18
CA ALA A 224 -19.71 -9.05 -3.48
C ALA A 224 -18.91 -7.82 -3.02
N GLN A 225 -18.15 -7.91 -1.93
CA GLN A 225 -17.23 -6.85 -1.49
C GLN A 225 -16.03 -6.73 -2.42
N MET A 226 -15.50 -7.86 -2.91
CA MET A 226 -14.40 -7.86 -3.87
C MET A 226 -14.83 -7.26 -5.22
N ASP A 227 -16.02 -7.58 -5.72
CA ASP A 227 -16.53 -7.09 -7.01
C ASP A 227 -16.73 -5.56 -7.06
N ARG A 228 -16.79 -4.91 -5.89
CA ARG A 228 -16.86 -3.44 -5.76
C ARG A 228 -15.50 -2.77 -5.96
N TRP A 229 -14.41 -3.51 -5.84
CA TRP A 229 -13.09 -3.05 -6.24
C TRP A 229 -12.94 -3.20 -7.75
N ASN A 230 -12.65 -2.08 -8.40
CA ASN A 230 -12.56 -2.05 -9.85
C ASN A 230 -11.34 -2.77 -10.41
N ILE A 231 -10.27 -2.80 -9.62
CA ILE A 231 -8.99 -3.42 -9.93
C ILE A 231 -8.47 -4.05 -8.65
N VAL A 232 -8.02 -5.30 -8.73
CA VAL A 232 -7.27 -5.97 -7.66
C VAL A 232 -5.91 -6.32 -8.25
N ALA A 233 -4.87 -5.63 -7.78
CA ALA A 233 -3.48 -5.87 -8.17
C ALA A 233 -2.78 -6.73 -7.11
N GLN A 234 -1.81 -7.54 -7.53
CA GLN A 234 -1.06 -8.39 -6.63
C GLN A 234 0.39 -7.92 -6.55
N LEU A 235 0.86 -7.63 -5.34
CA LEU A 235 2.24 -7.27 -5.05
C LEU A 235 2.85 -8.32 -4.12
N ASN A 236 3.49 -9.31 -4.74
CA ASN A 236 4.22 -10.37 -4.05
C ASN A 236 5.71 -10.03 -3.93
N TYR A 237 6.51 -10.97 -3.43
CA TYR A 237 7.95 -10.80 -3.30
C TYR A 237 8.61 -10.52 -4.64
N LEU A 238 9.63 -9.68 -4.56
CA LEU A 238 10.43 -9.26 -5.70
C LEU A 238 11.28 -10.42 -6.18
N GLU A 239 11.66 -10.36 -7.47
CA GLU A 239 12.71 -11.23 -7.97
C GLU A 239 14.02 -10.98 -7.21
N HIS A 240 14.79 -12.04 -7.02
CA HIS A 240 16.04 -12.05 -6.25
C HIS A 240 16.94 -10.83 -6.56
N ASP A 241 17.30 -10.66 -7.82
CA ASP A 241 18.19 -9.57 -8.27
C ASP A 241 17.59 -8.18 -7.98
N THR A 242 16.27 -8.04 -8.07
CA THR A 242 15.59 -6.79 -7.77
C THR A 242 15.69 -6.46 -6.28
N GLU A 243 15.50 -7.45 -5.40
CA GLU A 243 15.63 -7.26 -3.96
C GLU A 243 17.08 -6.95 -3.56
N VAL A 244 18.08 -7.66 -4.11
CA VAL A 244 19.51 -7.36 -3.90
C VAL A 244 19.83 -5.91 -4.29
N ASN A 245 19.34 -5.46 -5.44
CA ASN A 245 19.53 -4.08 -5.90
C ASN A 245 18.86 -3.06 -4.98
N ILE A 246 17.69 -3.37 -4.41
CA ILE A 246 17.03 -2.51 -3.42
C ILE A 246 17.85 -2.44 -2.14
N MET A 247 18.32 -3.58 -1.60
CA MET A 247 19.13 -3.59 -0.38
C MET A 247 20.43 -2.81 -0.58
N THR A 248 21.07 -2.95 -1.75
CA THR A 248 22.28 -2.18 -2.11
C THR A 248 21.99 -0.68 -2.18
N ALA A 249 20.84 -0.28 -2.74
CA ALA A 249 20.46 1.13 -2.81
C ALA A 249 20.09 1.71 -1.43
N LYS A 250 19.51 0.89 -0.53
CA LYS A 250 19.16 1.27 0.84
C LYS A 250 20.38 1.36 1.76
N VAL A 251 21.42 0.58 1.46
CA VAL A 251 22.63 0.47 2.29
C VAL A 251 23.87 0.66 1.40
N PRO A 252 24.17 1.91 0.99
CA PRO A 252 25.25 2.20 0.04
C PRO A 252 26.63 1.78 0.53
N GLU A 253 26.85 1.62 1.85
CA GLU A 253 28.12 1.15 2.41
C GLU A 253 28.46 -0.29 1.97
N LEU A 254 27.45 -1.08 1.60
CA LEU A 254 27.60 -2.43 1.09
C LEU A 254 27.66 -2.49 -0.45
N ASP A 255 27.70 -1.35 -1.14
CA ASP A 255 27.88 -1.28 -2.60
C ASP A 255 29.35 -1.49 -3.01
N ASN A 256 29.89 -2.64 -2.61
CA ASN A 256 31.19 -3.15 -2.98
C ASN A 256 31.08 -4.65 -3.27
N LYS A 257 32.14 -5.27 -3.81
CA LYS A 257 32.08 -6.68 -4.23
C LYS A 257 31.66 -7.62 -3.09
N GLU A 258 32.28 -7.49 -1.93
CA GLU A 258 32.03 -8.35 -0.76
C GLU A 258 30.65 -8.06 -0.14
N GLY A 259 30.25 -6.79 -0.08
CA GLY A 259 28.92 -6.39 0.40
C GLY A 259 27.80 -6.94 -0.48
N ARG A 260 27.95 -6.85 -1.81
CA ARG A 260 26.98 -7.41 -2.77
C ARG A 260 26.90 -8.94 -2.70
N GLU A 261 28.02 -9.63 -2.55
CA GLU A 261 28.05 -11.09 -2.34
C GLU A 261 27.33 -11.49 -1.04
N ASN A 262 27.49 -10.72 0.04
CA ASN A 262 26.74 -10.93 1.27
C ASN A 262 25.24 -10.65 1.10
N LEU A 263 24.86 -9.56 0.42
CA LEU A 263 23.46 -9.23 0.15
C LEU A 263 22.77 -10.31 -0.70
N ASP A 264 23.44 -10.83 -1.72
CA ASP A 264 22.96 -11.98 -2.51
C ASP A 264 22.65 -13.18 -1.62
N ALA A 265 23.58 -13.56 -0.74
CA ALA A 265 23.36 -14.68 0.18
C ALA A 265 22.24 -14.41 1.20
N MET A 266 22.07 -13.17 1.67
CA MET A 266 20.98 -12.78 2.57
C MET A 266 19.61 -12.84 1.89
N VAL A 267 19.50 -12.37 0.65
CA VAL A 267 18.26 -12.47 -0.14
C VAL A 267 17.98 -13.94 -0.49
N ARG A 268 19.00 -14.73 -0.80
CA ARG A 268 18.87 -16.17 -1.04
C ARG A 268 18.33 -16.91 0.17
N MET A 269 18.77 -16.53 1.37
CA MET A 269 18.22 -17.04 2.62
C MET A 269 16.73 -16.69 2.75
N ALA A 270 16.35 -15.44 2.43
CA ALA A 270 14.95 -15.04 2.42
C ALA A 270 14.12 -15.86 1.43
N ASP A 271 14.63 -16.11 0.22
CA ASP A 271 13.97 -16.94 -0.80
C ASP A 271 13.72 -18.36 -0.32
N LEU A 272 14.69 -18.99 0.35
CA LEU A 272 14.52 -20.31 0.94
C LEU A 272 13.43 -20.31 2.03
N THR A 273 13.39 -19.29 2.90
CA THR A 273 12.33 -19.20 3.93
C THR A 273 10.95 -18.99 3.32
N ARG A 274 10.84 -18.23 2.22
CA ARG A 274 9.58 -18.02 1.49
C ARG A 274 9.12 -19.32 0.83
N GLN A 275 10.04 -20.09 0.24
CA GLN A 275 9.73 -21.41 -0.33
C GLN A 275 9.29 -22.40 0.75
N GLY A 276 10.04 -22.48 1.86
CA GLY A 276 9.67 -23.33 3.01
C GLY A 276 8.28 -22.99 3.56
N PHE A 277 7.95 -21.70 3.63
CA PHE A 277 6.61 -21.26 4.01
C PHE A 277 5.52 -21.70 3.02
N ILE A 278 5.74 -21.53 1.71
CA ILE A 278 4.79 -21.94 0.67
C ILE A 278 4.56 -23.46 0.70
N ASN A 279 5.62 -24.23 1.01
CA ASN A 279 5.56 -25.68 1.11
C ASN A 279 4.94 -26.18 2.43
N GLY A 280 4.79 -25.31 3.43
CA GLY A 280 4.32 -25.66 4.77
C GLY A 280 5.40 -26.20 5.71
N ASP A 281 6.69 -26.07 5.35
CA ASP A 281 7.84 -26.45 6.18
C ASP A 281 8.13 -25.42 7.27
N LEU A 282 7.77 -24.16 7.04
CA LEU A 282 7.94 -23.05 7.97
C LEU A 282 6.61 -22.33 8.19
N SER A 283 6.36 -21.91 9.43
CA SER A 283 5.25 -21.04 9.79
C SER A 283 5.53 -19.56 9.55
N THR A 284 6.81 -19.18 9.43
CA THR A 284 7.25 -17.80 9.27
C THR A 284 8.21 -17.66 8.08
N LEU A 285 8.12 -16.54 7.36
CA LEU A 285 8.98 -16.22 6.22
C LEU A 285 9.73 -14.90 6.43
N MET A 286 10.75 -14.64 5.61
CA MET A 286 11.42 -13.34 5.55
C MET A 286 10.82 -12.42 4.48
N SER A 287 10.26 -11.30 4.93
CA SER A 287 9.89 -10.19 4.04
C SER A 287 11.12 -9.35 3.66
N PRO A 288 11.07 -8.50 2.61
CA PRO A 288 12.12 -7.53 2.33
C PRO A 288 12.45 -6.62 3.52
N ARG A 289 11.45 -6.29 4.36
CA ARG A 289 11.69 -5.58 5.62
C ARG A 289 12.58 -6.37 6.58
N THR A 290 12.36 -7.68 6.67
CA THR A 290 13.17 -8.57 7.52
C THR A 290 14.62 -8.63 7.02
N VAL A 291 14.81 -8.70 5.69
CA VAL A 291 16.15 -8.65 5.06
C VAL A 291 16.82 -7.31 5.36
N LEU A 292 16.13 -6.18 5.18
CA LEU A 292 16.68 -4.87 5.48
C LEU A 292 17.09 -4.75 6.96
N SER A 293 16.23 -5.16 7.89
CA SER A 293 16.58 -5.16 9.32
C SER A 293 17.78 -6.06 9.64
N TRP A 294 17.95 -7.18 8.93
CA TRP A 294 19.14 -8.02 9.08
C TRP A 294 20.39 -7.31 8.59
N VAL A 295 20.32 -6.63 7.44
CA VAL A 295 21.43 -5.84 6.89
C VAL A 295 21.81 -4.70 7.82
N GLU A 296 20.83 -3.93 8.32
CA GLU A 296 21.06 -2.84 9.28
C GLU A 296 21.67 -3.36 10.59
N ASN A 297 21.16 -4.46 11.12
CA ASN A 297 21.74 -5.11 12.31
C ASN A 297 23.18 -5.55 12.05
N PHE A 298 23.48 -6.09 10.87
CA PHE A 298 24.84 -6.50 10.52
C PHE A 298 25.81 -5.31 10.51
N GLN A 299 25.38 -4.14 10.03
CA GLN A 299 26.18 -2.92 10.11
C GLN A 299 26.41 -2.46 11.56
N ILE A 300 25.43 -2.66 12.44
CA ILE A 300 25.52 -2.25 13.85
C ILE A 300 26.43 -3.19 14.65
N PHE A 301 26.24 -4.50 14.51
CA PHE A 301 26.90 -5.50 15.36
C PHE A 301 28.20 -6.04 14.75
N GLY A 302 28.39 -5.93 13.43
CA GLY A 302 29.53 -6.52 12.72
C GLY A 302 29.53 -8.05 12.70
N ASP A 303 28.46 -8.69 13.17
CA ASP A 303 28.28 -10.14 13.26
C ASP A 303 27.01 -10.54 12.50
N ARG A 304 27.16 -11.28 11.41
CA ARG A 304 26.07 -11.63 10.48
C ARG A 304 25.12 -12.65 11.11
N GLU A 305 25.67 -13.65 11.80
CA GLU A 305 24.94 -14.74 12.43
C GLU A 305 24.11 -14.23 13.62
N GLN A 306 24.70 -13.39 14.47
CA GLN A 306 23.99 -12.72 15.56
C GLN A 306 22.86 -11.84 15.02
N SER A 307 23.15 -11.07 13.97
CA SER A 307 22.17 -10.18 13.32
C SER A 307 21.02 -10.96 12.69
N PHE A 308 21.29 -12.14 12.12
CA PHE A 308 20.27 -13.03 11.57
C PHE A 308 19.31 -13.52 12.64
N ARG A 309 19.84 -13.92 13.81
CA ARG A 309 19.02 -14.37 14.93
C ARG A 309 18.06 -13.29 15.41
N TYR A 310 18.57 -12.08 15.56
CA TYR A 310 17.77 -10.94 16.02
C TYR A 310 16.74 -10.50 14.98
N ALA A 311 17.10 -10.53 13.69
CA ALA A 311 16.20 -10.12 12.64
C ALA A 311 15.08 -11.15 12.39
N PHE A 312 15.39 -12.45 12.46
CA PHE A 312 14.49 -13.51 12.01
C PHE A 312 14.38 -14.70 12.96
N MET A 313 15.48 -15.44 13.20
CA MET A 313 15.40 -16.78 13.82
C MET A 313 14.70 -16.79 15.19
N ASN A 314 14.94 -15.78 16.04
CA ASN A 314 14.32 -15.68 17.37
C ASN A 314 12.80 -15.46 17.34
N LYS A 315 12.23 -15.18 16.16
CA LYS A 315 10.79 -15.00 15.94
C LYS A 315 10.12 -16.27 15.42
N CYS A 316 10.90 -17.29 15.04
CA CYS A 316 10.41 -18.56 14.52
C CYS A 316 10.19 -19.57 15.65
N ASP A 317 9.37 -20.59 15.38
CA ASP A 317 9.21 -21.72 16.30
C ASP A 317 10.56 -22.45 16.48
N GLU A 318 10.91 -22.78 17.72
CA GLU A 318 12.14 -23.52 18.05
C GLU A 318 12.22 -24.87 17.34
N LEU A 319 11.06 -25.50 17.04
CA LEU A 319 10.98 -26.74 16.27
C LEU A 319 11.44 -26.58 14.82
N GLU A 320 11.37 -25.36 14.27
CA GLU A 320 11.78 -25.03 12.90
C GLU A 320 13.26 -24.65 12.79
N TRP A 321 13.93 -24.41 13.93
CA TRP A 321 15.33 -23.97 13.95
C TRP A 321 16.29 -24.90 13.20
N PRO A 322 16.17 -26.24 13.24
CA PRO A 322 17.02 -27.12 12.44
C PRO A 322 16.90 -26.87 10.93
N ILE A 323 15.67 -26.63 10.44
CA ILE A 323 15.41 -26.34 9.01
C ILE A 323 16.01 -24.98 8.64
N ILE A 324 15.82 -23.97 9.49
CA ILE A 324 16.39 -22.63 9.30
C ILE A 324 17.93 -22.68 9.29
N ALA A 325 18.54 -23.47 10.16
CA ALA A 325 19.99 -23.66 10.21
C ALA A 325 20.52 -24.36 8.94
N GLU A 326 19.81 -25.35 8.41
CA GLU A 326 20.14 -25.98 7.13
C GLU A 326 20.10 -24.96 5.98
N TYR A 327 19.04 -24.14 5.91
CA TYR A 327 18.93 -23.09 4.89
C TYR A 327 20.08 -22.07 5.01
N TYR A 328 20.43 -21.69 6.24
CA TYR A 328 21.56 -20.80 6.48
C TYR A 328 22.88 -21.40 6.00
N GLN A 329 23.14 -22.67 6.33
CA GLN A 329 24.34 -23.38 5.88
C GLN A 329 24.42 -23.46 4.35
N ARG A 330 23.29 -23.66 3.67
CA ARG A 330 23.22 -23.66 2.20
C ARG A 330 23.54 -22.31 1.57
N CYS A 331 23.20 -21.21 2.24
CA CYS A 331 23.46 -19.86 1.75
C CYS A 331 24.88 -19.36 2.08
N PHE A 332 25.41 -19.68 3.26
CA PHE A 332 26.64 -19.09 3.78
C PHE A 332 27.79 -20.07 3.99
N GLY A 333 27.55 -21.38 3.87
CA GLY A 333 28.57 -22.42 4.07
C GLY A 333 29.03 -22.58 5.52
N VAL A 334 28.29 -22.04 6.49
CA VAL A 334 28.63 -22.08 7.92
C VAL A 334 27.45 -22.60 8.74
N GLU A 335 27.74 -23.30 9.84
CA GLU A 335 26.71 -23.76 10.79
C GLU A 335 26.32 -22.65 11.75
N LEU A 336 25.02 -22.49 11.98
CA LEU A 336 24.46 -21.53 12.92
C LEU A 336 24.47 -22.14 14.34
N ILE A 337 25.42 -21.76 15.20
CA ILE A 337 25.69 -22.42 16.51
C ILE A 337 24.61 -22.17 17.58
#